data_AF-A0A561V694-F1
#
_entry.id   AF-A0A561V694-F1
#
_cell.length_a   1.000
_cell.length_b   1.000
_cell.length_c   1.000
_cell.angle_alpha   90.00
_cell.angle_beta   90.00
_cell.angle_gamma   90.00
#
_symmetry.space_group_name_H-M   'P 1'
#
loop_
_entity.id
_entity.type
_entity.pdbx_description
1 polymer ?
#
loop_
_entity_poly.entity_id
_entity_poly.type
_entity_poly.pdbx_seq_one_letter_code
_entity_poly.pdbx_strand_id
1 'polypeptide(L)'
;MTITTAALAPTYRDLHRLMSLMTGDEKHDTAATSTLDALWVLYDRVLRVTPETVDAPDRDRFLLSKGHGPMAYYAVLAAHGFFDEEVLAGFGSYHSPLGHHPDRLLVPGAEIGSGSLGHGLPLAVGTVLGLRAQGLTGPRTWVLTGDAELDEGSNHEAIAYAGPAGLDQLHTVVIDNTSVSYGRPGGIAARFATAGWSVASADGRDHEALYDAFTAPHPGGAGAGAAPRDNADRRTGPRRPVRRSVRGRRYGAQIPRLLSSRRWMYPISSCARDLIVSSPARPHGRGTVSTAQTAPRAIPVRSMSGAPR
;
A
#
# COMPACT_ATOMS: atom_id res chain seq x y z
N MET A 1 44.09 20.34 5.71
CA MET A 1 43.17 19.20 5.88
C MET A 1 41.76 19.75 5.87
N THR A 2 41.08 19.66 4.74
CA THR A 2 39.68 20.07 4.60
C THR A 2 38.84 19.00 5.28
N ILE A 3 38.21 19.34 6.40
CA ILE A 3 37.23 18.46 7.04
C ILE A 3 36.00 18.52 6.14
N THR A 4 35.84 17.53 5.26
CA THR A 4 34.57 17.29 4.58
C THR A 4 33.62 16.73 5.64
N THR A 5 32.87 17.62 6.28
CA THR A 5 31.71 17.22 7.09
C THR A 5 30.77 16.48 6.16
N ALA A 6 30.66 15.16 6.29
CA ALA A 6 29.63 14.40 5.58
C ALA A 6 28.28 15.05 5.91
N ALA A 7 27.56 15.50 4.89
CA ALA A 7 26.22 16.04 5.08
C ALA A 7 25.37 14.97 5.77
N LEU A 8 24.71 15.34 6.87
CA LEU A 8 23.82 14.43 7.57
C LEU A 8 22.67 14.05 6.64
N ALA A 9 22.32 12.76 6.61
CA ALA A 9 21.15 12.30 5.86
C ALA A 9 19.89 13.06 6.31
N PRO A 10 19.02 13.49 5.38
CA PRO A 10 17.78 14.18 5.71
C PRO A 10 16.92 13.39 6.70
N THR A 11 16.22 14.11 7.56
CA THR A 11 15.27 13.58 8.54
C THR A 11 13.84 13.94 8.15
N TYR A 12 12.84 13.38 8.83
CA TYR A 12 11.44 13.76 8.65
C TYR A 12 11.20 15.28 8.70
N ARG A 13 11.95 16.01 9.53
CA ARG A 13 11.82 17.48 9.66
C ARG A 13 12.19 18.23 8.38
N ASP A 14 13.01 17.64 7.53
CA ASP A 14 13.48 18.22 6.29
C ASP A 14 12.47 18.05 5.14
N LEU A 15 11.48 17.14 5.29
CA LEU A 15 10.56 16.80 4.21
C LEU A 15 9.68 17.97 3.78
N HIS A 16 9.23 18.84 4.70
CA HIS A 16 8.47 20.02 4.32
C HIS A 16 9.30 21.00 3.49
N ARG A 17 10.60 21.15 3.79
CA ARG A 17 11.52 21.94 2.97
C ARG A 17 11.68 21.29 1.60
N LEU A 18 11.94 19.99 1.53
CA LEU A 18 12.08 19.26 0.27
C LEU A 18 10.82 19.36 -0.58
N MET A 19 9.64 19.22 0.02
CA MET A 19 8.36 19.42 -0.66
C MET A 19 8.23 20.85 -1.22
N SER A 20 8.66 21.87 -0.47
CA SER A 20 8.59 23.27 -0.91
C SER A 20 9.47 23.62 -2.12
N LEU A 21 10.41 22.75 -2.49
CA LEU A 21 11.21 22.90 -3.72
C LEU A 21 10.37 22.62 -4.99
N MET A 22 9.26 21.89 -4.85
CA MET A 22 8.34 21.57 -5.94
C MET A 22 7.19 22.58 -5.94
N THR A 23 7.01 23.30 -7.05
CA THR A 23 5.99 24.35 -7.20
C THR A 23 5.09 24.10 -8.40
N GLY A 24 3.93 24.77 -8.48
CA GLY A 24 3.01 24.68 -9.62
C GLY A 24 1.96 23.57 -9.54
N ASP A 25 1.86 22.87 -8.41
CA ASP A 25 0.83 21.86 -8.15
C ASP A 25 0.17 22.00 -6.77
N GLU A 26 0.06 23.24 -6.28
CA GLU A 26 -0.45 23.59 -4.94
C GLU A 26 -1.87 23.07 -4.70
N LYS A 27 -2.64 22.87 -5.79
CA LYS A 27 -3.97 22.24 -5.75
C LYS A 27 -3.96 20.83 -5.15
N HIS A 28 -2.82 20.14 -5.14
CA HIS A 28 -2.66 18.80 -4.58
C HIS A 28 -1.88 18.77 -3.25
N ASP A 29 -1.57 19.91 -2.63
CA ASP A 29 -0.82 19.98 -1.36
C ASP A 29 -1.46 19.15 -0.25
N THR A 30 -2.78 19.19 -0.15
CA THR A 30 -3.51 18.40 0.85
C THR A 30 -3.41 16.91 0.59
N ALA A 31 -3.42 16.49 -0.68
CA ALA A 31 -3.22 15.10 -1.05
C ALA A 31 -1.80 14.65 -0.68
N ALA A 32 -0.78 15.44 -1.03
CA ALA A 32 0.61 15.14 -0.71
C ALA A 32 0.87 15.08 0.81
N THR A 33 0.46 16.10 1.56
CA THR A 33 0.65 16.16 3.02
C THR A 33 -0.18 15.15 3.80
N SER A 34 -1.21 14.55 3.19
CA SER A 34 -1.98 13.47 3.81
C SER A 34 -1.25 12.13 3.83
N THR A 35 -0.26 11.93 2.96
CA THR A 35 0.45 10.66 2.81
C THR A 35 1.87 10.67 3.39
N LEU A 36 2.40 11.86 3.68
CA LEU A 36 3.80 12.10 4.05
C LEU A 36 4.31 11.20 5.17
N ASP A 37 3.60 11.15 6.30
CA ASP A 37 3.98 10.35 7.47
C ASP A 37 4.00 8.84 7.19
N ALA A 38 3.00 8.35 6.48
CA ALA A 38 2.91 6.93 6.11
C ALA A 38 4.06 6.55 5.17
N LEU A 39 4.35 7.39 4.18
CA LEU A 39 5.48 7.19 3.26
C LEU A 39 6.81 7.21 4.00
N TRP A 40 7.02 8.18 4.89
CA TRP A 40 8.24 8.28 5.70
C TRP A 40 8.45 7.02 6.54
N VAL A 41 7.46 6.61 7.33
CA VAL A 41 7.59 5.42 8.20
C VAL A 41 7.82 4.15 7.37
N LEU A 42 7.17 4.03 6.20
CA LEU A 42 7.40 2.90 5.30
C LEU A 42 8.86 2.84 4.85
N TYR A 43 9.40 3.92 4.29
CA TYR A 43 10.77 3.92 3.76
C TYR A 43 11.85 3.89 4.85
N ASP A 44 11.63 4.57 5.97
CA ASP A 44 12.61 4.70 7.05
C ASP A 44 12.73 3.42 7.89
N ARG A 45 11.62 2.72 8.13
CA ARG A 45 11.55 1.66 9.15
C ARG A 45 11.01 0.31 8.69
N VAL A 46 10.30 0.24 7.56
CA VAL A 46 9.54 -0.97 7.18
C VAL A 46 10.06 -1.62 5.92
N LEU A 47 10.22 -0.86 4.83
CA LEU A 47 10.55 -1.39 3.52
C LEU A 47 12.01 -1.84 3.48
N ARG A 48 12.21 -3.05 2.98
CA ARG A 48 13.55 -3.56 2.65
C ARG A 48 13.93 -3.09 1.26
N VAL A 49 14.24 -1.80 1.10
CA VAL A 49 14.74 -1.19 -0.16
C VAL A 49 15.61 0.02 0.15
N THR A 50 16.64 0.21 -0.65
CA THR A 50 17.60 1.32 -0.62
C THR A 50 18.03 1.60 -2.07
N PRO A 51 18.68 2.73 -2.37
CA PRO A 51 19.22 2.99 -3.70
C PRO A 51 20.14 1.87 -4.20
N GLU A 52 20.95 1.27 -3.32
CA GLU A 52 21.89 0.20 -3.64
C GLU A 52 21.20 -1.15 -3.88
N THR A 53 20.00 -1.34 -3.33
CA THR A 53 19.26 -2.61 -3.41
C THR A 53 18.00 -2.50 -4.25
N VAL A 54 17.83 -1.43 -5.03
CA VAL A 54 16.60 -1.19 -5.82
C VAL A 54 16.36 -2.24 -6.91
N ASP A 55 17.41 -2.93 -7.35
CA ASP A 55 17.32 -4.03 -8.33
C ASP A 55 17.41 -5.42 -7.68
N ALA A 56 17.55 -5.50 -6.36
CA ALA A 56 17.63 -6.78 -5.67
C ALA A 56 16.32 -7.56 -5.82
N PRO A 57 16.34 -8.84 -6.22
CA PRO A 57 15.11 -9.60 -6.45
C PRO A 57 14.27 -9.76 -5.17
N ASP A 58 14.92 -9.89 -4.01
CA ASP A 58 14.32 -10.19 -2.71
C ASP A 58 13.88 -8.96 -1.89
N ARG A 59 14.01 -7.75 -2.44
CA ARG A 59 13.56 -6.50 -1.82
C ARG A 59 12.04 -6.42 -1.69
N ASP A 60 11.55 -5.57 -0.81
CA ASP A 60 10.13 -5.23 -0.79
C ASP A 60 9.76 -4.33 -2.00
N ARG A 61 8.52 -4.45 -2.50
CA ARG A 61 7.97 -3.60 -3.56
C ARG A 61 7.04 -2.55 -2.95
N PHE A 62 7.09 -1.31 -3.45
CA PHE A 62 6.18 -0.25 -3.02
C PHE A 62 5.53 0.42 -4.23
N LEU A 63 4.20 0.41 -4.27
CA LEU A 63 3.39 0.99 -5.33
C LEU A 63 2.61 2.18 -4.76
N LEU A 64 2.89 3.38 -5.27
CA LEU A 64 2.04 4.54 -5.00
C LEU A 64 0.86 4.53 -5.99
N SER A 65 -0.29 3.98 -5.57
CA SER A 65 -1.52 4.00 -6.38
C SER A 65 -2.14 5.40 -6.41
N LYS A 66 -2.11 6.09 -5.27
CA LYS A 66 -2.53 7.49 -5.11
C LYS A 66 -1.48 8.41 -5.70
N GLY A 67 -1.30 8.33 -7.02
CA GLY A 67 -0.22 9.00 -7.75
C GLY A 67 -0.40 10.50 -7.92
N HIS A 68 -1.56 11.07 -7.58
CA HIS A 68 -1.83 12.50 -7.65
C HIS A 68 -1.21 13.22 -6.44
N GLY A 69 -0.53 14.35 -6.69
CA GLY A 69 0.24 15.06 -5.67
C GLY A 69 1.45 14.27 -5.16
N PRO A 70 2.35 13.77 -6.03
CA PRO A 70 3.46 12.89 -5.64
C PRO A 70 4.59 13.60 -4.88
N MET A 71 4.45 14.89 -4.57
CA MET A 71 5.48 15.70 -3.90
C MET A 71 5.99 15.05 -2.60
N ALA A 72 5.10 14.50 -1.78
CA ALA A 72 5.52 13.79 -0.56
C ALA A 72 6.35 12.54 -0.88
N TYR A 73 5.99 11.81 -1.94
CA TYR A 73 6.71 10.62 -2.37
C TYR A 73 8.10 10.97 -2.91
N TYR A 74 8.21 11.99 -3.76
CA TYR A 74 9.48 12.46 -4.29
C TYR A 74 10.39 13.02 -3.18
N ALA A 75 9.83 13.76 -2.22
CA ALA A 75 10.60 14.25 -1.08
C ALA A 75 11.15 13.10 -0.22
N VAL A 76 10.37 12.04 0.00
CA VAL A 76 10.83 10.84 0.72
C VAL A 76 11.91 10.10 -0.08
N LEU A 77 11.74 9.91 -1.38
CA LEU A 77 12.76 9.28 -2.22
C LEU A 77 14.08 10.07 -2.23
N ALA A 78 14.02 11.39 -2.36
CA ALA A 78 15.21 12.25 -2.26
C ALA A 78 15.87 12.16 -0.88
N ALA A 79 15.08 12.19 0.20
CA ALA A 79 15.59 12.06 1.57
C ALA A 79 16.30 10.72 1.83
N HIS A 80 15.89 9.66 1.13
CA HIS A 80 16.52 8.34 1.19
C HIS A 80 17.59 8.11 0.10
N GLY A 81 17.98 9.14 -0.65
CA GLY A 81 19.09 9.09 -1.60
C GLY A 81 18.80 8.37 -2.92
N PHE A 82 17.53 8.18 -3.29
CA PHE A 82 17.18 7.60 -4.60
C PHE A 82 17.56 8.54 -5.76
N PHE A 83 17.60 9.85 -5.50
CA PHE A 83 18.10 10.89 -6.39
C PHE A 83 18.43 12.14 -5.57
N ASP A 84 19.22 13.06 -6.15
CA ASP A 84 19.66 14.29 -5.49
C ASP A 84 18.50 15.28 -5.28
N GLU A 85 18.51 16.04 -4.18
CA GLU A 85 17.42 16.96 -3.84
C GLU A 85 17.24 18.09 -4.86
N GLU A 86 18.30 18.45 -5.58
CA GLU A 86 18.30 19.47 -6.63
C GLU A 86 17.33 19.11 -7.77
N VAL A 87 17.06 17.82 -7.99
CA VAL A 87 16.11 17.34 -8.99
C VAL A 87 14.68 17.80 -8.65
N LEU A 88 14.35 17.99 -7.37
CA LEU A 88 13.02 18.41 -6.91
C LEU A 88 12.61 19.78 -7.50
N ALA A 89 13.56 20.70 -7.66
CA ALA A 89 13.30 22.02 -8.23
C ALA A 89 12.85 21.97 -9.71
N GLY A 90 13.15 20.87 -10.41
CA GLY A 90 12.72 20.65 -11.78
C GLY A 90 11.30 20.11 -11.94
N PHE A 91 10.60 19.78 -10.85
CA PHE A 91 9.26 19.16 -10.91
C PHE A 91 8.30 19.86 -11.88
N GLY A 92 7.62 19.06 -12.71
CA GLY A 92 6.66 19.54 -13.71
C GLY A 92 7.28 20.17 -14.97
N SER A 93 8.59 20.42 -15.01
CA SER A 93 9.26 20.93 -16.21
C SER A 93 9.46 19.85 -17.29
N TYR A 94 9.54 20.27 -18.55
CA TYR A 94 9.56 19.36 -19.71
C TYR A 94 10.63 18.27 -19.68
N HIS A 95 11.83 18.57 -19.16
CA HIS A 95 12.95 17.63 -19.08
C HIS A 95 13.09 16.95 -17.72
N SER A 96 12.22 17.25 -16.78
CA SER A 96 12.32 16.67 -15.44
C SER A 96 11.83 15.23 -15.42
N PRO A 97 12.51 14.33 -14.68
CA PRO A 97 11.99 13.01 -14.42
C PRO A 97 10.76 13.05 -13.48
N LEU A 98 10.56 14.17 -12.76
CA LEU A 98 9.51 14.33 -11.77
C LEU A 98 8.29 15.04 -12.36
N GLY A 99 7.31 14.26 -12.81
CA GLY A 99 6.02 14.77 -13.28
C GLY A 99 4.94 14.82 -12.19
N HIS A 100 3.78 15.39 -12.52
CA HIS A 100 2.59 15.43 -11.64
C HIS A 100 2.04 14.04 -11.27
N HIS A 101 2.51 12.99 -11.94
CA HIS A 101 2.32 11.61 -11.56
C HIS A 101 3.66 10.86 -11.70
N PRO A 102 3.98 9.93 -10.80
CA PRO A 102 5.18 9.11 -10.88
C PRO A 102 5.24 8.30 -12.18
N ASP A 103 6.42 8.26 -12.79
CA ASP A 103 6.74 7.41 -13.93
C ASP A 103 7.88 6.45 -13.55
N ARG A 104 7.61 5.14 -13.57
CA ARG A 104 8.60 4.11 -13.23
C ARG A 104 9.82 4.07 -14.16
N LEU A 105 9.73 4.63 -15.36
CA LEU A 105 10.83 4.67 -16.32
C LEU A 105 11.78 5.84 -16.05
N LEU A 106 11.31 6.88 -15.34
CA LEU A 106 12.05 8.11 -15.12
C LEU A 106 12.46 8.31 -13.66
N VAL A 107 11.65 7.87 -12.70
CA VAL A 107 11.86 8.11 -11.27
C VAL A 107 12.52 6.88 -10.62
N PRO A 108 13.79 6.97 -10.17
CA PRO A 108 14.44 5.89 -9.44
C PRO A 108 13.65 5.50 -8.19
N GLY A 109 13.43 4.20 -8.00
CA GLY A 109 12.65 3.66 -6.87
C GLY A 109 11.13 3.66 -7.06
N ALA A 110 10.58 4.26 -8.13
CA ALA A 110 9.16 4.13 -8.45
C ALA A 110 8.86 2.79 -9.13
N GLU A 111 8.05 1.94 -8.48
CA GLU A 111 7.71 0.62 -9.01
C GLU A 111 6.74 0.68 -10.21
N ILE A 112 5.84 1.67 -10.22
CA ILE A 112 4.80 1.82 -11.24
C ILE A 112 4.70 3.25 -11.76
N GLY A 113 4.28 3.38 -13.02
CA GLY A 113 3.67 4.61 -13.49
C GLY A 113 2.25 4.71 -12.94
N SER A 114 1.89 5.83 -12.32
CA SER A 114 0.58 5.99 -11.66
C SER A 114 -0.14 7.27 -12.15
N GLY A 115 -1.29 7.59 -11.53
CA GLY A 115 -2.09 8.77 -11.84
C GLY A 115 -3.52 8.47 -12.27
N SER A 116 -3.72 7.33 -12.94
CA SER A 116 -5.06 6.78 -13.12
C SER A 116 -5.47 6.01 -11.88
N LEU A 117 -6.54 6.47 -11.21
CA LEU A 117 -7.04 5.88 -9.97
C LEU A 117 -7.34 4.38 -10.15
N GLY A 118 -7.14 3.59 -9.10
CA GLY A 118 -7.59 2.19 -9.06
C GLY A 118 -6.67 1.17 -9.73
N HIS A 119 -5.55 1.58 -10.32
CA HIS A 119 -4.64 0.64 -11.00
C HIS A 119 -3.62 -0.01 -10.06
N GLY A 120 -3.18 0.67 -9.00
CA GLY A 120 -2.06 0.20 -8.19
C GLY A 120 -2.33 -1.07 -7.40
N LEU A 121 -3.53 -1.27 -6.84
CA LEU A 121 -3.84 -2.49 -6.08
C LEU A 121 -3.94 -3.74 -6.98
N PRO A 122 -4.62 -3.72 -8.15
CA PRO A 122 -4.52 -4.81 -9.13
C PRO A 122 -3.08 -5.11 -9.58
N LEU A 123 -2.26 -4.07 -9.82
CA LEU A 123 -0.85 -4.25 -10.15
C LEU A 123 -0.08 -4.91 -9.00
N ALA A 124 -0.39 -4.55 -7.75
CA ALA A 124 0.21 -5.16 -6.56
C ALA A 124 -0.15 -6.65 -6.44
N VAL A 125 -1.41 -7.02 -6.73
CA VAL A 125 -1.86 -8.42 -6.83
C VAL A 125 -1.02 -9.17 -7.87
N GLY A 126 -0.91 -8.63 -9.08
CA GLY A 126 -0.08 -9.23 -10.15
C GLY A 126 1.39 -9.36 -9.76
N THR A 127 1.93 -8.36 -9.05
CA THR A 127 3.31 -8.35 -8.55
C THR A 127 3.55 -9.50 -7.57
N VAL A 128 2.67 -9.71 -6.59
CA VAL A 128 2.79 -10.83 -5.65
C VAL A 128 2.72 -12.18 -6.37
N LEU A 129 1.78 -12.34 -7.30
CA LEU A 129 1.67 -13.57 -8.09
C LEU A 129 2.94 -13.83 -8.92
N GLY A 130 3.49 -12.79 -9.55
CA GLY A 130 4.73 -12.87 -10.33
C GLY A 130 5.96 -13.24 -9.48
N LEU A 131 6.07 -12.68 -8.27
CA LEU A 131 7.14 -13.03 -7.33
C LEU A 131 7.01 -14.49 -6.86
N ARG A 132 5.80 -14.95 -6.52
CA ARG A 132 5.55 -16.35 -6.16
C ARG A 132 5.88 -17.32 -7.29
N ALA A 133 5.54 -16.97 -8.53
CA ALA A 133 5.89 -17.77 -9.70
C ALA A 133 7.41 -17.93 -9.90
N GLN A 134 8.20 -16.97 -9.40
CA GLN A 134 9.67 -17.03 -9.38
C GLN A 134 10.23 -17.71 -8.12
N GLY A 135 9.38 -18.26 -7.24
CA GLY A 135 9.79 -18.85 -5.97
C GLY A 135 10.12 -17.83 -4.86
N LEU A 136 9.82 -16.54 -5.07
CA LEU A 136 10.10 -15.47 -4.13
C LEU A 136 8.89 -15.23 -3.21
N THR A 137 8.85 -15.95 -2.09
CA THR A 137 7.79 -15.85 -1.08
C THR A 137 8.12 -14.95 0.12
N GLY A 138 9.37 -14.49 0.22
CA GLY A 138 9.85 -13.59 1.28
C GLY A 138 9.52 -12.10 1.06
N PRO A 139 9.66 -11.55 -0.17
CA PRO A 139 9.35 -10.15 -0.46
C PRO A 139 7.91 -9.76 -0.14
N ARG A 140 7.72 -8.58 0.44
CA ARG A 140 6.38 -7.98 0.61
C ARG A 140 6.11 -6.98 -0.50
N THR A 141 4.85 -6.87 -0.89
CA THR A 141 4.36 -5.86 -1.82
C THR A 141 3.43 -4.92 -1.08
N TRP A 142 3.81 -3.66 -1.00
CA TRP A 142 3.05 -2.58 -0.38
C TRP A 142 2.39 -1.73 -1.46
N VAL A 143 1.13 -1.38 -1.25
CA VAL A 143 0.43 -0.41 -2.09
C VAL A 143 -0.24 0.64 -1.23
N LEU A 144 0.08 1.91 -1.48
CA LEU A 144 -0.58 3.04 -0.86
C LEU A 144 -1.66 3.58 -1.79
N THR A 145 -2.89 3.61 -1.30
CA THR A 145 -4.07 4.08 -2.02
C THR A 145 -4.84 5.12 -1.22
N GLY A 146 -5.67 5.91 -1.89
CA GLY A 146 -6.65 6.80 -1.25
C GLY A 146 -8.04 6.16 -1.17
N ASP A 147 -8.87 6.64 -0.26
CA ASP A 147 -10.28 6.28 -0.20
C ASP A 147 -11.05 6.53 -1.52
N ALA A 148 -10.79 7.63 -2.23
CA ALA A 148 -11.40 7.92 -3.53
C ALA A 148 -11.00 6.91 -4.63
N GLU A 149 -9.81 6.31 -4.55
CA GLU A 149 -9.45 5.23 -5.48
C GLU A 149 -10.29 3.99 -5.26
N LEU A 150 -10.81 3.77 -4.05
CA LEU A 150 -11.66 2.62 -3.76
C LEU A 150 -13.04 2.74 -4.43
N ASP A 151 -13.39 3.86 -5.04
CA ASP A 151 -14.57 3.97 -5.91
C ASP A 151 -14.34 3.27 -7.27
N GLU A 152 -13.10 2.99 -7.67
CA GLU A 152 -12.78 2.32 -8.94
C GLU A 152 -13.00 0.80 -8.88
N GLY A 153 -13.70 0.27 -9.88
CA GLY A 153 -14.09 -1.14 -9.96
C GLY A 153 -12.93 -2.13 -9.88
N SER A 154 -11.78 -1.78 -10.45
CA SER A 154 -10.57 -2.58 -10.41
C SER A 154 -10.08 -2.85 -8.97
N ASN A 155 -10.20 -1.88 -8.07
CA ASN A 155 -9.90 -2.08 -6.65
C ASN A 155 -10.91 -3.01 -5.98
N HIS A 156 -12.18 -3.02 -6.41
CA HIS A 156 -13.16 -3.99 -5.90
C HIS A 156 -12.78 -5.43 -6.28
N GLU A 157 -12.42 -5.65 -7.54
CA GLU A 157 -11.99 -6.96 -8.04
C GLU A 157 -10.73 -7.46 -7.31
N ALA A 158 -9.73 -6.59 -7.15
CA ALA A 158 -8.50 -6.92 -6.46
C ALA A 158 -8.72 -7.28 -4.98
N ILE A 159 -9.54 -6.50 -4.26
CA ILE A 159 -9.90 -6.78 -2.86
C ILE A 159 -10.62 -8.13 -2.74
N ALA A 160 -11.61 -8.37 -3.61
CA ALA A 160 -12.40 -9.59 -3.60
C ALA A 160 -11.57 -10.85 -3.92
N TYR A 161 -10.52 -10.71 -4.73
CA TYR A 161 -9.66 -11.82 -5.12
C TYR A 161 -8.55 -12.11 -4.10
N ALA A 162 -7.81 -11.10 -3.65
CA ALA A 162 -6.55 -11.30 -2.94
C ALA A 162 -6.69 -12.00 -1.58
N GLY A 163 -7.80 -11.73 -0.87
CA GLY A 163 -8.13 -12.39 0.40
C GLY A 163 -8.31 -13.91 0.24
N PRO A 164 -9.30 -14.37 -0.54
CA PRO A 164 -9.51 -15.79 -0.82
C PRO A 164 -8.30 -16.48 -1.49
N ALA A 165 -7.52 -15.75 -2.29
CA ALA A 165 -6.28 -16.26 -2.89
C ALA A 165 -5.10 -16.37 -1.89
N GLY A 166 -5.27 -15.89 -0.65
CA GLY A 166 -4.25 -15.98 0.39
C GLY A 166 -2.96 -15.26 0.02
N LEU A 167 -3.05 -14.05 -0.55
CA LEU A 167 -1.90 -13.23 -0.93
C LEU A 167 -1.30 -12.50 0.28
N ASP A 168 -0.86 -13.25 1.30
CA ASP A 168 -0.31 -12.76 2.57
C ASP A 168 0.94 -11.86 2.47
N GLN A 169 1.57 -11.77 1.29
CA GLN A 169 2.66 -10.84 0.99
C GLN A 169 2.15 -9.44 0.58
N LEU A 170 0.85 -9.28 0.30
CA LEU A 170 0.25 -8.03 -0.15
C LEU A 170 -0.22 -7.21 1.06
N HIS A 171 0.32 -6.00 1.20
CA HIS A 171 -0.08 -5.03 2.20
C HIS A 171 -0.69 -3.81 1.51
N THR A 172 -1.93 -3.47 1.88
CA THR A 172 -2.61 -2.28 1.39
C THR A 172 -2.72 -1.24 2.49
N VAL A 173 -2.24 -0.04 2.20
CA VAL A 173 -2.34 1.15 3.04
C VAL A 173 -3.38 2.07 2.42
N VAL A 174 -4.49 2.31 3.11
CA VAL A 174 -5.53 3.24 2.65
C VAL A 174 -5.47 4.51 3.49
N ILE A 175 -5.32 5.65 2.82
CA ILE A 175 -5.48 6.97 3.40
C ILE A 175 -6.97 7.28 3.46
N ASP A 176 -7.58 7.13 4.63
CA ASP A 176 -8.99 7.46 4.86
C ASP A 176 -9.10 8.93 5.31
N ASN A 177 -9.40 9.80 4.35
CA ASN A 177 -9.69 11.21 4.62
C ASN A 177 -11.20 11.50 4.51
N THR A 178 -12.05 10.46 4.47
CA THR A 178 -13.51 10.53 4.38
C THR A 178 -14.08 11.20 3.12
N SER A 179 -13.32 11.21 2.02
CA SER A 179 -13.70 11.76 0.71
C SER A 179 -14.39 10.77 -0.24
N VAL A 180 -14.53 9.49 0.14
CA VAL A 180 -15.21 8.45 -0.66
C VAL A 180 -16.59 8.92 -1.18
N SER A 181 -16.85 8.74 -2.48
CA SER A 181 -18.14 9.14 -3.06
C SER A 181 -19.27 8.18 -2.69
N TYR A 182 -18.95 6.89 -2.59
CA TYR A 182 -19.92 5.83 -2.36
C TYR A 182 -19.64 5.10 -1.04
N GLY A 183 -19.83 5.82 0.07
CA GLY A 183 -19.68 5.26 1.42
C GLY A 183 -20.50 3.99 1.62
N ARG A 184 -19.88 2.96 2.20
CA ARG A 184 -20.52 1.66 2.51
C ARG A 184 -20.73 1.48 4.01
N PRO A 185 -21.77 0.73 4.43
CA PRO A 185 -21.94 0.35 5.82
C PRO A 185 -20.67 -0.33 6.37
N GLY A 186 -20.22 0.11 7.56
CA GLY A 186 -18.99 -0.41 8.19
C GLY A 186 -17.68 0.19 7.66
N GLY A 187 -17.74 1.09 6.67
CA GLY A 187 -16.56 1.82 6.16
C GLY A 187 -15.58 0.94 5.39
N ILE A 188 -14.40 1.50 5.13
CA ILE A 188 -13.33 0.84 4.37
C ILE A 188 -12.84 -0.42 5.10
N ALA A 189 -12.73 -0.36 6.43
CA ALA A 189 -12.29 -1.50 7.25
C ALA A 189 -13.20 -2.73 7.06
N ALA A 190 -14.52 -2.55 7.10
CA ALA A 190 -15.45 -3.65 6.87
C ALA A 190 -15.34 -4.23 5.46
N ARG A 191 -15.11 -3.39 4.44
CA ARG A 191 -14.93 -3.83 3.05
C ARG A 191 -13.78 -4.82 2.93
N PHE A 192 -12.61 -4.52 3.49
CA PHE A 192 -11.47 -5.43 3.50
C PHE A 192 -11.74 -6.68 4.35
N ALA A 193 -12.27 -6.51 5.56
CA ALA A 193 -12.55 -7.63 6.47
C ALA A 193 -13.51 -8.67 5.86
N THR A 194 -14.59 -8.22 5.20
CA THR A 194 -15.55 -9.10 4.53
C THR A 194 -14.94 -9.88 3.36
N ALA A 195 -13.87 -9.37 2.76
CA ALA A 195 -13.13 -10.03 1.70
C ALA A 195 -11.99 -10.93 2.23
N GLY A 196 -11.94 -11.24 3.53
CA GLY A 196 -10.93 -12.14 4.10
C GLY A 196 -9.58 -11.48 4.39
N TRP A 197 -9.55 -10.16 4.53
CA TRP A 197 -8.35 -9.44 4.93
C TRP A 197 -8.31 -9.22 6.44
N SER A 198 -7.11 -9.25 7.00
CA SER A 198 -6.84 -8.65 8.30
C SER A 198 -6.78 -7.13 8.17
N VAL A 199 -7.26 -6.41 9.17
CA VAL A 199 -7.42 -4.94 9.13
C VAL A 199 -6.96 -4.34 10.45
N ALA A 200 -6.13 -3.31 10.37
CA ALA A 200 -5.72 -2.47 11.48
C ALA A 200 -5.94 -0.99 11.14
N SER A 201 -6.26 -0.19 12.16
CA SER A 201 -6.40 1.27 12.05
C SER A 201 -5.34 1.95 12.90
N ALA A 202 -4.73 3.02 12.36
CA ALA A 202 -3.75 3.85 13.06
C ALA A 202 -3.99 5.34 12.78
N ASP A 203 -3.57 6.21 13.71
CA ASP A 203 -3.51 7.65 13.45
C ASP A 203 -2.46 7.90 12.36
N GLY A 204 -2.87 8.54 11.27
CA GLY A 204 -2.01 8.84 10.12
C GLY A 204 -0.85 9.78 10.42
N ARG A 205 -0.79 10.39 11.60
CA ARG A 205 0.27 11.32 12.04
C ARG A 205 1.12 10.81 13.20
N ASP A 206 0.78 9.65 13.76
CA ASP A 206 1.58 9.03 14.83
C ASP A 206 2.52 7.98 14.23
N HIS A 207 3.81 8.31 14.15
CA HIS A 207 4.81 7.44 13.52
C HIS A 207 4.98 6.10 14.23
N GLU A 208 4.77 6.05 15.54
CA GLU A 208 4.83 4.78 16.28
C GLU A 208 3.56 3.96 16.02
N ALA A 209 2.38 4.59 16.03
CA ALA A 209 1.14 3.88 15.68
C ALA A 209 1.17 3.33 14.24
N LEU A 210 1.73 4.09 13.30
CA LEU A 210 1.95 3.65 11.92
C LEU A 210 2.91 2.46 11.85
N TYR A 211 4.05 2.56 12.52
CA TYR A 211 5.04 1.48 12.55
C TYR A 211 4.47 0.19 13.18
N ASP A 212 3.76 0.32 14.30
CA ASP A 212 3.09 -0.79 14.96
C ASP A 212 2.04 -1.42 14.03
N ALA A 213 1.27 -0.62 13.29
CA ALA A 213 0.30 -1.12 12.33
C ALA A 213 0.94 -1.81 11.12
N PHE A 214 2.06 -1.30 10.61
CA PHE A 214 2.79 -1.88 9.48
C PHE A 214 3.55 -3.17 9.83
N THR A 215 3.89 -3.36 11.10
CA THR A 215 4.66 -4.52 11.59
C THR A 215 3.83 -5.50 12.40
N ALA A 216 2.56 -5.19 12.64
CA ALA A 216 1.63 -6.07 13.34
C ALA A 216 1.62 -7.47 12.69
N PRO A 217 1.74 -8.55 13.48
CA PRO A 217 1.64 -9.90 12.96
C PRO A 217 0.26 -10.14 12.33
N HIS A 218 0.24 -10.46 11.03
CA HIS A 218 -0.99 -10.86 10.35
C HIS A 218 -1.20 -12.38 10.50
N PRO A 219 -2.42 -12.86 10.82
CA PRO A 219 -2.71 -14.28 10.94
C PRO A 219 -2.35 -15.02 9.63
N GLY A 220 -1.31 -15.85 9.69
CA GLY A 220 -0.83 -16.65 8.57
C GLY A 220 0.37 -16.09 7.80
N GLY A 221 0.86 -14.88 8.10
CA GLY A 221 2.13 -14.40 7.56
C GLY A 221 3.31 -15.07 8.26
N ALA A 222 4.42 -15.25 7.55
CA ALA A 222 5.72 -15.41 8.22
C ALA A 222 5.89 -14.16 9.11
N GLY A 223 6.02 -14.36 10.42
CA GLY A 223 6.05 -13.26 11.39
C GLY A 223 6.99 -12.16 10.92
N ALA A 224 6.62 -10.90 11.16
CA ALA A 224 7.46 -9.75 10.91
C ALA A 224 8.75 -9.86 11.74
N GLY A 225 9.71 -10.61 11.23
CA GLY A 225 11.10 -10.63 11.66
C GLY A 225 11.78 -9.39 11.10
N ALA A 226 11.24 -8.21 11.39
CA ALA A 226 12.03 -7.01 11.33
C ALA A 226 12.97 -7.08 12.53
N ALA A 227 14.15 -7.68 12.34
CA ALA A 227 15.27 -7.33 13.19
C ALA A 227 15.42 -5.81 13.07
N PRO A 228 15.38 -5.04 14.18
CA PRO A 228 15.64 -3.63 14.12
C PRO A 228 16.99 -3.44 13.42
N ARG A 229 17.05 -2.61 12.38
CA ARG A 229 18.34 -2.02 12.03
C ARG A 229 18.73 -1.19 13.25
N ASP A 230 19.74 -1.63 13.98
CA ASP A 230 20.35 -0.86 15.05
C ASP A 230 20.85 0.46 14.47
N ASN A 231 19.98 1.46 14.48
CA ASN A 231 20.38 2.86 14.54
C ASN A 231 20.30 3.27 16.01
N ALA A 232 21.03 2.53 16.84
CA ALA A 232 21.05 2.65 18.29
C ALA A 232 21.91 3.86 18.72
N ASP A 233 21.44 5.08 18.44
CA ASP A 233 21.78 6.26 19.24
C ASP A 233 20.71 7.37 19.14
N ARG A 234 19.42 7.01 19.23
CA ARG A 234 18.33 7.99 19.33
C ARG A 234 17.37 7.58 20.45
N ARG A 235 17.49 8.32 21.54
CA ARG A 235 17.17 7.92 22.92
C ARG A 235 15.69 7.76 23.25
N THR A 236 15.50 6.94 24.27
CA THR A 236 14.29 6.50 24.97
C THR A 236 13.49 7.60 25.67
N GLY A 237 12.17 7.57 25.53
CA GLY A 237 11.19 8.24 26.40
C GLY A 237 10.16 7.24 26.96
N PRO A 238 9.51 7.52 28.11
CA PRO A 238 8.72 6.54 28.84
C PRO A 238 7.39 6.22 28.13
N ARG A 239 7.11 4.92 27.97
CA ARG A 239 5.88 4.37 27.39
C ARG A 239 4.69 4.55 28.34
N ARG A 240 3.57 5.05 27.84
CA ARG A 240 2.26 5.01 28.54
C ARG A 240 1.35 3.95 27.90
N PRO A 241 0.49 3.26 28.67
CA PRO A 241 -0.40 2.26 28.11
C PRO A 241 -1.57 2.93 27.36
N VAL A 242 -1.80 2.49 26.12
CA VAL A 242 -2.94 2.91 25.29
C VAL A 242 -4.21 2.21 25.78
N ARG A 243 -5.23 2.99 26.17
CA ARG A 243 -6.58 2.47 26.44
C ARG A 243 -7.37 2.37 25.13
N ARG A 244 -7.82 1.15 24.80
CA ARG A 244 -8.86 0.94 23.78
C ARG A 244 -10.15 1.64 24.21
N SER A 245 -10.65 2.56 23.39
CA SER A 245 -12.01 3.09 23.50
C SER A 245 -12.72 2.89 22.17
N VAL A 246 -13.75 2.04 22.15
CA VAL A 246 -14.69 1.92 21.04
C VAL A 246 -15.88 2.80 21.40
N ARG A 247 -16.04 3.94 20.72
CA ARG A 247 -17.29 4.71 20.75
C ARG A 247 -18.00 4.52 19.41
N GLY A 248 -19.07 3.73 19.42
CA GLY A 248 -20.03 3.69 18.31
C GLY A 248 -20.78 5.01 18.21
N ARG A 249 -20.90 5.55 16.99
CA ARG A 249 -21.85 6.63 16.66
C ARG A 249 -22.83 6.16 15.59
N ARG A 250 -24.08 6.58 15.75
CA ARG A 250 -25.21 6.31 14.85
C ARG A 250 -25.07 7.12 13.56
N TYR A 251 -25.24 6.49 12.41
CA TYR A 251 -25.31 7.15 11.11
C TYR A 251 -26.73 7.67 10.86
N GLY A 252 -26.87 8.99 10.71
CA GLY A 252 -28.06 9.63 10.13
C GLY A 252 -27.85 9.83 8.63
N ALA A 253 -28.78 9.36 7.81
CA ALA A 253 -28.71 9.44 6.36
C ALA A 253 -29.00 10.86 5.86
N GLN A 254 -28.12 11.42 5.04
CA GLN A 254 -28.44 12.52 4.13
C GLN A 254 -27.78 12.25 2.77
N ILE A 255 -28.61 12.15 1.74
CA ILE A 255 -28.21 12.01 0.32
C ILE A 255 -28.18 13.43 -0.29
N PRO A 256 -27.07 13.90 -0.88
CA PRO A 256 -27.11 15.11 -1.71
C PRO A 256 -27.31 14.79 -3.20
N ARG A 257 -28.09 15.66 -3.85
CA ARG A 257 -28.43 15.66 -5.29
C ARG A 257 -27.19 15.83 -6.19
N LEU A 258 -27.15 15.07 -7.29
CA LEU A 258 -26.22 15.25 -8.40
C LEU A 258 -26.65 16.41 -9.31
N LEU A 259 -25.69 17.30 -9.64
CA LEU A 259 -25.41 17.87 -10.98
C LEU A 259 -24.63 19.21 -10.82
N SER A 260 -23.30 19.18 -10.96
CA SER A 260 -22.53 20.20 -11.70
C SER A 260 -21.08 19.73 -11.90
N SER A 261 -20.51 20.11 -13.04
CA SER A 261 -19.22 19.68 -13.63
C SER A 261 -17.97 20.27 -12.94
N ARG A 262 -17.96 20.37 -11.60
CA ARG A 262 -16.82 20.88 -10.80
C ARG A 262 -16.32 19.88 -9.74
N ARG A 263 -16.37 18.58 -10.04
CA ARG A 263 -16.21 17.50 -9.04
C ARG A 263 -14.75 17.07 -8.77
N TRP A 264 -13.74 17.72 -9.34
CA TRP A 264 -12.33 17.40 -9.08
C TRP A 264 -11.67 18.31 -8.05
N MET A 265 -12.43 19.20 -7.41
CA MET A 265 -11.93 20.11 -6.37
C MET A 265 -12.70 19.83 -5.08
N TYR A 266 -12.21 18.87 -4.31
CA TYR A 266 -12.78 18.53 -3.00
C TYR A 266 -12.24 19.46 -1.91
N PRO A 267 -13.06 19.82 -0.90
CA PRO A 267 -12.69 20.80 0.10
C PRO A 267 -11.51 20.33 0.98
N ILE A 268 -10.56 21.25 1.10
CA ILE A 268 -9.23 21.31 1.75
C ILE A 268 -9.16 20.90 3.25
N SER A 269 -10.12 20.17 3.85
CA SER A 269 -10.29 20.15 5.33
C SER A 269 -10.33 18.79 6.05
N SER A 270 -9.67 17.74 5.56
CA SER A 270 -9.39 16.57 6.42
C SER A 270 -8.03 15.95 6.09
N CYS A 271 -7.02 16.38 6.85
CA CYS A 271 -5.82 15.57 7.05
C CYS A 271 -6.24 14.15 7.50
N ALA A 272 -5.58 13.12 6.99
CA ALA A 272 -5.85 11.71 7.30
C ALA A 272 -6.05 11.53 8.82
N ARG A 273 -7.24 11.05 9.22
CA ARG A 273 -7.54 10.79 10.64
C ARG A 273 -7.28 9.33 10.99
N ASP A 274 -7.49 8.43 10.03
CA ASP A 274 -7.28 6.99 10.20
C ASP A 274 -6.61 6.41 8.95
N LEU A 275 -5.63 5.55 9.14
CA LEU A 275 -4.98 4.77 8.10
C LEU A 275 -5.39 3.31 8.26
N ILE A 276 -5.79 2.66 7.17
CA ILE A 276 -6.10 1.23 7.20
C ILE A 276 -4.94 0.44 6.61
N VAL A 277 -4.32 -0.40 7.43
CA VAL A 277 -3.37 -1.42 6.97
C VAL A 277 -4.13 -2.72 6.84
N SER A 278 -4.01 -3.36 5.69
CA SER A 278 -4.64 -4.66 5.48
C SER A 278 -3.73 -5.62 4.74
N SER A 279 -3.79 -6.88 5.15
CA SER A 279 -3.14 -8.00 4.47
C SER A 279 -4.12 -9.17 4.39
N PRO A 280 -4.18 -9.92 3.27
CA PRO A 280 -4.94 -11.15 3.17
C PRO A 280 -4.61 -12.11 4.32
N ALA A 281 -5.63 -12.59 5.04
CA ALA A 281 -5.44 -13.62 6.06
C ALA A 281 -5.35 -14.98 5.38
N ARG A 282 -4.41 -15.85 5.79
CA ARG A 282 -4.45 -17.24 5.29
C ARG A 282 -5.75 -17.88 5.77
N PRO A 283 -6.50 -18.57 4.89
CA PRO A 283 -7.61 -19.38 5.37
C PRO A 283 -7.04 -20.40 6.37
N HIS A 284 -7.65 -20.49 7.56
CA HIS A 284 -7.38 -21.58 8.49
C HIS A 284 -7.45 -22.89 7.70
N GLY A 285 -6.39 -23.69 7.85
CA GLY A 285 -6.10 -24.82 6.98
C GLY A 285 -7.37 -25.60 6.63
N ARG A 286 -7.59 -25.81 5.33
CA ARG A 286 -8.44 -26.92 4.91
C ARG A 286 -7.86 -28.14 5.60
N GLY A 287 -8.58 -28.68 6.58
CA GLY A 287 -8.32 -30.03 7.06
C GLY A 287 -8.16 -30.90 5.82
N THR A 288 -7.08 -31.66 5.78
CA THR A 288 -6.82 -32.63 4.73
C THR A 288 -8.04 -33.54 4.61
N VAL A 289 -8.95 -33.23 3.68
CA VAL A 289 -9.86 -34.25 3.18
C VAL A 289 -8.96 -35.15 2.36
N SER A 290 -8.57 -36.27 2.98
CA SER A 290 -7.99 -37.40 2.28
C SER A 290 -8.92 -37.76 1.13
N THR A 291 -8.57 -37.32 -0.08
CA THR A 291 -9.13 -37.91 -1.29
C THR A 291 -8.45 -39.26 -1.45
N ALA A 292 -8.97 -40.25 -0.73
CA ALA A 292 -8.78 -41.63 -1.11
C ALA A 292 -9.19 -41.76 -2.58
N GLN A 293 -8.23 -42.08 -3.44
CA GLN A 293 -8.46 -42.42 -4.83
C GLN A 293 -9.42 -43.60 -4.87
N THR A 294 -10.70 -43.35 -5.10
CA THR A 294 -11.59 -44.36 -5.69
C THR A 294 -11.43 -44.25 -7.20
N ALA A 295 -10.62 -45.16 -7.74
CA ALA A 295 -10.55 -45.40 -9.18
C ALA A 295 -11.96 -45.61 -9.75
N PRO A 296 -12.29 -45.07 -10.94
CA PRO A 296 -13.56 -45.35 -11.57
C PRO A 296 -13.63 -46.85 -11.91
N ARG A 297 -14.63 -47.55 -11.35
CA ARG A 297 -14.98 -48.90 -11.79
C ARG A 297 -15.36 -48.86 -13.27
N ALA A 298 -14.61 -49.57 -14.08
CA ALA A 298 -14.91 -49.77 -15.50
C ALA A 298 -16.34 -50.32 -15.68
N ILE A 299 -17.13 -49.64 -16.51
CA ILE A 299 -18.41 -50.15 -17.00
C ILE A 299 -18.08 -51.17 -18.10
N PRO A 300 -18.46 -52.45 -17.98
CA PRO A 300 -18.21 -53.41 -19.04
C PRO A 300 -19.14 -53.12 -20.22
N VAL A 301 -18.56 -52.73 -21.35
CA VAL A 301 -19.23 -52.63 -22.65
C VAL A 301 -19.48 -54.06 -23.13
N ARG A 302 -20.75 -54.49 -23.17
CA ARG A 302 -21.15 -55.75 -23.80
C ARG A 302 -21.03 -55.59 -25.32
N SER A 303 -20.04 -56.23 -25.93
CA SER A 303 -19.97 -56.38 -27.38
C SER A 303 -21.05 -57.34 -27.85
N MET A 304 -22.04 -56.86 -28.60
CA MET A 304 -22.85 -57.73 -29.45
C MET A 304 -22.07 -58.01 -30.73
N SER A 305 -21.45 -59.19 -30.81
CA SER A 305 -21.00 -59.78 -32.07
C SER A 305 -21.79 -61.07 -32.27
N GLY A 306 -22.92 -60.96 -32.97
CA GLY A 306 -23.58 -62.09 -33.62
C GLY A 306 -22.95 -62.30 -35.00
N ALA A 307 -22.47 -63.51 -35.27
CA ALA A 307 -22.09 -64.00 -36.59
C ALA A 307 -22.28 -65.54 -36.60
N PRO A 308 -22.50 -66.16 -37.77
CA PRO A 308 -23.73 -66.91 -38.03
C PRO A 308 -23.55 -68.44 -38.02
N ARG A 309 -24.67 -69.16 -37.83
CA ARG A 309 -25.14 -70.33 -38.59
C ARG A 309 -26.50 -70.77 -38.08
#